data_AF-A0A9D8U2W0-F1
#
_entry.id   AF-A0A9D8U2W0-F1
#
_cell.length_a   1.000
_cell.length_b   1.000
_cell.length_c   1.000
_cell.angle_alpha   90.00
_cell.angle_beta   90.00
_cell.angle_gamma   90.00
#
_symmetry.space_group_name_H-M   'P 1'
#
loop_
_entity.id
_entity.type
_entity.pdbx_description
1 polymer ?
#
loop_
_entity_poly.entity_id
_entity_poly.type
_entity_poly.pdbx_seq_one_letter_code
_entity_poly.pdbx_strand_id
1 'polypeptide(L)'
;MAKKNKPEKLPKVPDVIQEDGNLLDAMSEQEQAVSAEDYEKANSLRPVDYRERIKKDAETKDHGRKQNILDELSFLSKWFLRLAALLVAGMFFTWIWHMVTPACWHWLGQAQADKIKDLLFSGALSASLTLLGSMLYKKQK
;
A
#
# COMPACT_ATOMS: atom_id res chain seq x y z
N MET A 1 -22.49 15.02 31.06
CA MET A 1 -21.90 16.26 31.62
C MET A 1 -20.39 16.19 31.42
N ALA A 2 -19.84 16.86 30.41
CA ALA A 2 -18.40 16.84 30.10
C ALA A 2 -17.74 18.15 30.54
N LYS A 3 -16.76 18.06 31.44
CA LYS A 3 -15.97 19.19 31.95
C LYS A 3 -15.10 19.78 30.83
N LYS A 4 -15.36 21.04 30.46
CA LYS A 4 -14.50 21.85 29.58
C LYS A 4 -13.29 22.31 30.39
N ASN A 5 -12.10 21.84 30.04
CA ASN A 5 -10.85 22.38 30.59
C ASN A 5 -10.46 23.67 29.86
N LYS A 6 -10.20 24.69 30.66
CA LYS A 6 -9.89 26.08 30.28
C LYS A 6 -8.38 26.17 29.98
N PRO A 7 -7.94 26.73 28.85
CA PRO A 7 -6.51 26.87 28.57
C PRO A 7 -5.89 27.96 29.46
N GLU A 8 -4.88 27.55 30.22
CA GLU A 8 -4.06 28.36 31.11
C GLU A 8 -3.15 29.27 30.27
N LYS A 9 -3.26 30.59 30.47
CA LYS A 9 -2.44 31.58 29.77
C LYS A 9 -1.02 31.54 30.31
N LEU A 10 -0.08 31.15 29.45
CA LEU A 10 1.35 31.20 29.75
C LEU A 10 1.85 32.66 29.84
N PRO A 11 2.77 32.95 30.77
CA PRO A 11 3.36 34.27 30.92
C PRO A 11 4.24 34.62 29.72
N LYS A 12 4.17 35.90 29.32
CA LYS A 12 4.90 36.49 28.21
C LYS A 12 6.39 36.58 28.59
N VAL A 13 7.22 35.77 27.94
CA VAL A 13 8.68 35.79 28.10
C VAL A 13 9.23 37.07 27.45
N PRO A 14 10.12 37.82 28.13
CA PRO A 14 10.73 39.02 27.55
C PRO A 14 11.73 38.66 26.45
N ASP A 15 11.60 39.36 25.31
CA ASP A 15 12.55 39.38 24.19
C ASP A 15 13.87 40.03 24.64
N VAL A 16 14.82 39.23 25.12
CA VAL A 16 16.23 39.61 25.18
C VAL A 16 17.03 38.31 25.14
N ILE A 17 17.59 37.93 23.99
CA ILE A 17 19.03 37.98 23.68
C ILE A 17 19.12 37.80 22.15
N GLN A 18 19.49 38.87 21.46
CA GLN A 18 19.88 38.82 20.06
C GLN A 18 21.31 38.25 20.06
N GLU A 19 21.41 36.91 20.08
CA GLU A 19 22.68 36.23 19.93
C GLU A 19 23.12 36.28 18.47
N ASP A 20 24.32 36.79 18.31
CA ASP A 20 25.14 36.92 17.14
C ASP A 20 25.18 35.58 16.39
N GLY A 21 24.31 35.43 15.39
CA GLY A 21 24.08 34.21 14.60
C GLY A 21 25.27 33.69 13.79
N ASN A 22 26.48 34.19 14.03
CA ASN A 22 27.71 33.72 13.41
C ASN A 22 28.58 32.87 14.34
N LEU A 23 28.33 32.89 15.66
CA LEU A 23 29.10 32.10 16.63
C LEU A 23 28.44 30.75 16.92
N LEU A 24 27.11 30.69 16.96
CA LEU A 24 26.34 29.46 17.19
C LEU A 24 26.43 28.46 16.01
N ASP A 25 26.47 28.94 14.76
CA ASP A 25 26.62 28.06 13.61
C ASP A 25 27.99 27.37 13.60
N ALA A 26 29.07 28.11 13.91
CA ALA A 26 30.43 27.56 13.99
C ALA A 26 30.62 26.59 15.16
N MET A 27 29.96 26.84 16.31
CA MET A 27 29.99 25.91 17.44
C MET A 27 29.12 24.67 17.20
N SER A 28 28.00 24.79 16.46
CA SER A 28 27.13 23.66 16.11
C SER A 28 27.76 22.71 15.09
N GLU A 29 28.51 23.23 14.12
CA GLU A 29 29.28 22.40 13.17
C GLU A 29 30.41 21.65 13.87
N GLN A 30 31.08 22.30 14.84
CA GLN A 30 32.15 21.67 15.60
C GLN A 30 31.63 20.61 16.58
N GLU A 31 30.48 20.83 17.24
CA GLU A 31 29.81 19.81 18.05
C GLU A 31 29.29 18.64 17.20
N GLN A 32 28.74 18.89 16.01
CA GLN A 32 28.29 17.83 15.11
C GLN A 32 29.45 17.00 14.55
N ALA A 33 30.58 17.64 14.22
CA ALA A 33 31.79 16.96 13.76
C ALA A 33 32.43 16.12 14.87
N VAL A 34 32.54 16.66 16.09
CA VAL A 34 33.06 15.93 17.26
C VAL A 34 32.14 14.74 17.60
N SER A 35 30.82 14.93 17.53
CA SER A 35 29.86 13.85 17.74
C SER A 35 30.03 12.74 16.69
N ALA A 36 30.14 13.09 15.41
CA ALA A 36 30.31 12.12 14.33
C ALA A 36 31.62 11.31 14.43
N GLU A 37 32.74 11.95 14.76
CA GLU A 37 34.04 11.29 14.94
C GLU A 37 34.05 10.37 16.18
N ASP A 38 33.46 10.81 17.29
CA ASP A 38 33.32 9.99 18.50
C ASP A 38 32.37 8.80 18.27
N TYR A 39 31.30 8.98 17.48
CA TYR A 39 30.45 7.88 17.05
C TYR A 39 31.20 6.90 16.14
N GLU A 40 32.01 7.38 15.20
CA GLU A 40 32.77 6.50 14.30
C GLU A 40 33.82 5.69 15.07
N LYS A 41 34.51 6.33 16.02
CA LYS A 41 35.49 5.71 16.92
C LYS A 41 34.87 4.74 17.91
N ALA A 42 33.75 5.09 18.53
CA ALA A 42 32.98 4.16 19.36
C ALA A 42 32.45 2.97 18.54
N ASN A 43 32.13 3.20 17.26
CA ASN A 43 31.66 2.17 16.35
C ASN A 43 32.78 1.32 15.72
N SER A 44 34.04 1.75 15.78
CA SER A 44 35.22 0.97 15.36
C SER A 44 35.81 0.13 16.49
N LEU A 45 35.54 0.51 17.76
CA LEU A 45 35.90 -0.25 18.95
C LEU A 45 34.92 -1.40 19.28
N ARG A 46 33.75 -1.43 18.63
CA ARG A 46 32.82 -2.56 18.76
C ARG A 46 33.39 -3.77 18.02
N PRO A 47 33.39 -4.97 18.63
CA PRO A 47 33.90 -6.17 17.97
C PRO A 47 33.21 -6.35 16.63
N VAL A 48 33.97 -6.73 15.59
CA VAL A 48 33.51 -6.89 14.19
C VAL A 48 32.20 -7.70 14.10
N ASP A 49 32.03 -8.65 15.02
CA ASP A 49 30.85 -9.50 15.20
C ASP A 49 29.55 -8.70 15.51
N TYR A 50 29.64 -7.56 16.20
CA TYR A 50 28.48 -6.73 16.56
C TYR A 50 27.88 -5.97 15.36
N ARG A 51 28.72 -5.45 14.45
CA ARG A 51 28.22 -4.79 13.23
C ARG A 51 27.55 -5.78 12.28
N GLU A 52 28.09 -6.99 12.17
CA GLU A 52 27.47 -8.05 11.36
C GLU A 52 26.12 -8.49 11.93
N ARG A 53 25.99 -8.62 13.26
CA ARG A 53 24.69 -8.93 13.90
C ARG A 53 23.65 -7.85 13.63
N ILE A 54 23.99 -6.57 13.77
CA ILE A 54 23.04 -5.47 13.47
C ILE A 54 22.61 -5.49 12.00
N LYS A 55 23.54 -5.74 11.06
CA LYS A 55 23.19 -5.84 9.64
C LYS A 55 22.27 -7.03 9.37
N LYS A 56 22.57 -8.21 9.93
CA LYS A 56 21.72 -9.41 9.81
C LYS A 56 20.35 -9.20 10.45
N ASP A 57 20.27 -8.51 11.57
CA ASP A 57 19.02 -8.18 12.27
C ASP A 57 18.19 -7.14 11.49
N ALA A 58 18.85 -6.19 10.82
CA ALA A 58 18.19 -5.20 9.95
C ALA A 58 17.65 -5.87 8.67
N GLU A 59 18.42 -6.77 8.06
CA GLU A 59 17.99 -7.55 6.91
C GLU A 59 16.81 -8.46 7.27
N THR A 60 16.88 -9.22 8.36
CA THR A 60 15.76 -10.08 8.79
C THR A 60 14.50 -9.29 9.13
N LYS A 61 14.61 -8.11 9.74
CA LYS A 61 13.46 -7.23 10.00
C LYS A 61 12.83 -6.65 8.73
N ASP A 62 13.62 -6.29 7.72
CA ASP A 62 13.06 -5.77 6.46
C ASP A 62 12.39 -6.87 5.62
N HIS A 63 12.88 -8.11 5.71
CA HIS A 63 12.26 -9.27 5.07
C HIS A 63 10.88 -9.57 5.68
N GLY A 64 10.74 -9.51 7.01
CA GLY A 64 9.46 -9.74 7.68
C GLY A 64 8.38 -8.71 7.32
N ARG A 65 8.75 -7.43 7.17
CA ARG A 65 7.78 -6.38 6.81
C ARG A 65 7.27 -6.53 5.38
N LYS A 66 8.15 -6.87 4.43
CA LYS A 66 7.74 -7.06 3.02
C LYS A 66 6.84 -8.28 2.85
N GLN A 67 7.11 -9.36 3.57
CA GLN A 67 6.31 -10.58 3.50
C GLN A 67 4.89 -10.36 4.03
N ASN A 68 4.72 -9.68 5.16
CA ASN A 68 3.38 -9.42 5.71
C ASN A 68 2.49 -8.60 4.75
N ILE A 69 3.05 -7.60 4.08
CA ILE A 69 2.29 -6.79 3.11
C ILE A 69 1.89 -7.62 1.89
N LEU A 70 2.78 -8.49 1.39
CA LEU A 70 2.47 -9.37 0.27
C LEU A 70 1.44 -10.44 0.64
N ASP A 71 1.51 -10.98 1.86
CA ASP A 71 0.55 -11.97 2.35
C ASP A 71 -0.84 -11.37 2.53
N GLU A 72 -0.94 -10.17 3.12
CA GLU A 72 -2.20 -9.43 3.23
C GLU A 72 -2.77 -9.08 1.85
N LEU A 73 -1.93 -8.64 0.91
CA LEU A 73 -2.35 -8.37 -0.46
C LEU A 73 -2.85 -9.64 -1.15
N SER A 74 -2.16 -10.77 -0.96
CA SER A 74 -2.56 -12.05 -1.54
C SER A 74 -3.88 -12.54 -0.97
N PHE A 75 -4.13 -12.31 0.33
CA PHE A 75 -5.38 -12.63 0.98
C PHE A 75 -6.52 -11.76 0.45
N LEU A 76 -6.29 -10.44 0.38
CA LEU A 76 -7.26 -9.49 -0.17
C LEU A 76 -7.57 -9.78 -1.64
N SER A 77 -6.55 -10.10 -2.43
CA SER A 77 -6.68 -10.46 -3.84
C SER A 77 -7.52 -11.73 -4.04
N LYS A 78 -7.30 -12.76 -3.22
CA LYS A 78 -8.12 -13.99 -3.25
C LYS A 78 -9.59 -13.71 -2.96
N TRP A 79 -9.88 -12.88 -1.96
CA TRP A 79 -11.25 -12.48 -1.64
C TRP A 79 -11.88 -11.63 -2.73
N PHE A 80 -11.14 -10.66 -3.26
CA PHE A 80 -11.59 -9.83 -4.37
C PHE A 80 -11.92 -10.67 -5.60
N LEU A 81 -11.07 -11.65 -5.94
CA LEU A 81 -11.29 -12.53 -7.08
C LEU A 81 -12.54 -13.40 -6.89
N ARG A 82 -12.79 -13.91 -5.68
CA ARG A 82 -14.01 -14.66 -5.35
C ARG A 82 -15.26 -13.78 -5.48
N LEU A 83 -15.20 -12.56 -4.96
CA LEU A 83 -16.30 -11.60 -5.06
C LEU A 83 -16.59 -11.23 -6.52
N ALA A 84 -15.55 -10.95 -7.30
CA ALA A 84 -15.65 -10.66 -8.72
C ALA A 84 -16.25 -11.84 -9.49
N ALA A 85 -15.82 -13.08 -9.20
CA ALA A 85 -16.38 -14.28 -9.81
C ALA A 85 -17.87 -14.47 -9.50
N LEU A 86 -18.29 -14.22 -8.25
CA LEU A 86 -19.70 -14.27 -7.85
C LEU A 86 -20.53 -13.20 -8.57
N LEU A 87 -20.01 -11.98 -8.71
CA LEU A 87 -20.67 -10.90 -9.44
C LEU A 87 -20.87 -11.25 -10.92
N VAL A 88 -19.83 -11.75 -11.59
CA VAL A 88 -19.91 -12.18 -12.99
C VAL A 88 -20.90 -13.34 -13.15
N ALA A 89 -20.87 -14.31 -12.24
CA ALA A 89 -21.83 -15.42 -12.26
C ALA A 89 -23.28 -14.93 -12.06
N GLY A 90 -23.51 -13.97 -11.15
CA GLY A 90 -24.81 -13.35 -10.94
C GLY A 90 -25.31 -12.60 -12.19
N MET A 91 -24.44 -11.85 -12.86
CA MET A 91 -24.77 -11.18 -14.13
C MET A 91 -25.15 -12.20 -15.21
N PHE A 92 -24.37 -13.27 -15.36
CA PHE A 92 -24.64 -14.33 -16.33
C PHE A 92 -25.96 -15.05 -16.04
N PHE A 93 -26.24 -15.35 -14.77
CA PHE A 93 -27.50 -15.96 -14.35
C PHE A 93 -28.70 -15.04 -14.63
N THR A 94 -28.56 -13.75 -14.34
CA THR A 94 -29.59 -12.74 -14.62
C THR A 94 -29.89 -12.64 -16.11
N TRP A 95 -28.84 -12.70 -16.94
CA TRP A 95 -28.97 -12.71 -18.40
C TRP A 95 -29.69 -13.97 -18.91
N ILE A 96 -29.34 -15.16 -18.41
CA ILE A 96 -30.04 -16.41 -18.75
C ILE A 96 -31.51 -16.34 -18.31
N TRP A 97 -31.77 -15.85 -17.09
CA TRP A 97 -33.12 -15.71 -16.56
C TRP A 97 -34.00 -14.86 -17.46
N HIS A 98 -33.46 -13.74 -17.97
CA HIS A 98 -34.16 -12.88 -18.93
C HIS A 98 -34.49 -13.58 -20.25
N MET A 99 -33.64 -14.49 -20.72
CA MET A 99 -33.89 -15.24 -21.95
C MET A 99 -34.98 -16.31 -21.79
N VAL A 100 -35.16 -16.85 -20.57
CA VAL A 100 -36.11 -17.93 -20.29
C VAL A 100 -37.47 -17.41 -19.83
N THR A 101 -37.52 -16.26 -19.16
CA THR A 101 -38.75 -15.73 -18.56
C THR A 101 -39.53 -14.78 -19.49
N PRO A 102 -40.86 -14.73 -19.37
CA PRO A 102 -41.69 -13.80 -20.14
C PRO A 102 -41.51 -12.35 -19.66
N ALA A 103 -41.82 -11.38 -20.55
CA ALA A 103 -41.57 -9.95 -20.35
C ALA A 103 -42.19 -9.35 -19.07
N CYS A 104 -43.23 -9.97 -18.50
CA CYS A 104 -43.83 -9.54 -17.25
C CYS A 104 -42.95 -9.81 -16.01
N TRP A 105 -41.94 -10.67 -16.10
CA TRP A 105 -41.02 -11.03 -15.01
C TRP A 105 -39.63 -10.41 -15.19
N HIS A 106 -39.49 -9.55 -16.20
CA HIS A 106 -38.28 -8.81 -16.51
C HIS A 106 -38.17 -7.61 -15.57
N TRP A 107 -37.37 -7.75 -14.52
CA TRP A 107 -37.00 -6.62 -13.67
C TRP A 107 -36.10 -5.62 -14.43
N LEU A 108 -35.26 -6.12 -15.34
CA LEU A 108 -34.32 -5.30 -16.10
C LEU A 108 -34.88 -4.93 -17.48
N GLY A 109 -34.66 -3.69 -17.92
CA GLY A 109 -35.05 -3.28 -19.27
C GLY A 109 -34.18 -3.94 -20.35
N GLN A 110 -34.71 -4.11 -21.57
CA GLN A 110 -33.99 -4.72 -22.70
C GLN A 110 -32.62 -4.08 -22.95
N ALA A 111 -32.56 -2.74 -22.92
CA ALA A 111 -31.32 -1.98 -23.12
C ALA A 111 -30.26 -2.22 -22.02
N GLN A 112 -30.66 -2.66 -20.84
CA GLN A 112 -29.73 -2.98 -19.74
C GLN A 112 -29.23 -4.42 -19.88
N ALA A 113 -30.09 -5.34 -20.32
CA ALA A 113 -29.69 -6.72 -20.63
C ALA A 113 -28.66 -6.78 -21.77
N ASP A 114 -28.82 -5.96 -22.80
CA ASP A 114 -27.86 -5.87 -23.91
C ASP A 114 -26.49 -5.33 -23.45
N LYS A 115 -26.46 -4.35 -22.54
CA LYS A 115 -25.21 -3.86 -21.95
C LYS A 115 -24.49 -4.94 -21.12
N ILE A 116 -25.24 -5.75 -20.38
CA ILE A 116 -24.66 -6.88 -19.62
C ILE A 116 -24.01 -7.87 -20.57
N LYS A 117 -24.67 -8.17 -21.69
CA LYS A 117 -24.15 -9.04 -22.75
C LYS A 117 -22.84 -8.49 -23.32
N ASP A 118 -22.80 -7.22 -23.68
CA ASP A 118 -21.59 -6.58 -24.24
C ASP A 118 -20.42 -6.59 -23.25
N LEU A 119 -20.68 -6.35 -21.96
CA LEU A 119 -19.67 -6.43 -20.90
C LEU A 119 -19.15 -7.85 -20.70
N LEU A 120 -20.03 -8.86 -20.69
CA LEU A 120 -19.63 -10.27 -20.59
C LEU A 120 -18.75 -10.70 -21.77
N PHE A 121 -19.14 -10.34 -23.00
CA PHE A 121 -18.38 -10.70 -24.19
C PHE A 121 -17.06 -9.94 -24.31
N SER A 122 -17.03 -8.64 -24.04
CA SER A 122 -15.79 -7.86 -24.07
C SER A 122 -14.77 -8.36 -23.03
N GLY A 123 -15.23 -8.71 -21.82
CA GLY A 123 -14.41 -9.35 -20.81
C GLY A 123 -13.89 -10.72 -21.23
N ALA A 124 -14.76 -11.59 -21.75
CA ALA A 124 -14.40 -12.93 -22.20
C ALA A 124 -13.41 -12.91 -23.37
N LEU A 125 -13.58 -11.98 -24.33
CA LEU A 125 -12.67 -11.80 -25.45
C LEU A 125 -11.29 -11.33 -24.98
N SER A 126 -11.22 -10.35 -24.07
CA SER A 126 -9.96 -9.87 -23.49
C SER A 126 -9.20 -10.98 -22.77
N ALA A 127 -9.90 -11.79 -21.96
CA ALA A 127 -9.32 -12.96 -21.30
C ALA A 127 -8.81 -14.00 -22.31
N SER A 128 -9.59 -14.27 -23.36
CA SER A 128 -9.23 -15.24 -24.41
C SER A 128 -7.99 -14.80 -25.19
N LEU A 129 -7.90 -13.51 -25.54
CA LEU A 129 -6.73 -12.91 -26.20
C LEU A 129 -5.48 -13.00 -25.33
N THR A 130 -5.61 -12.73 -24.03
CA THR A 130 -4.50 -12.82 -23.08
C THR A 130 -4.00 -14.25 -22.95
N LEU A 131 -4.91 -15.23 -22.84
CA LEU A 131 -4.56 -16.65 -22.81
C LEU A 131 -3.86 -17.10 -24.09
N LEU A 132 -4.41 -16.72 -25.25
CA LEU A 132 -3.83 -17.07 -26.55
C LEU A 132 -2.44 -16.45 -26.72
N GLY A 133 -2.28 -15.17 -26.36
CA GLY A 133 -0.98 -14.49 -26.38
C GLY A 133 0.05 -15.17 -25.48
N SER A 134 -0.37 -15.60 -24.28
CA SER A 134 0.52 -16.32 -23.36
C SER A 134 0.96 -17.68 -23.91
N MET A 135 0.07 -18.40 -24.60
CA MET A 135 0.38 -19.69 -25.23
C MET A 135 1.32 -19.53 -26.42
N LEU A 136 1.11 -18.50 -27.26
CA LEU A 136 1.98 -18.22 -28.40
C LEU A 136 3.38 -17.80 -27.95
N TYR A 137 3.49 -16.96 -26.91
CA TYR A 137 4.77 -16.55 -26.35
C TYR A 137 5.57 -17.74 -25.80
N LYS A 138 4.90 -18.68 -25.12
CA LYS A 138 5.55 -19.87 -24.55
C LYS A 138 6.07 -20.84 -25.62
N LYS A 139 5.52 -20.82 -26.85
CA LYS A 139 5.92 -21.71 -27.95
C LYS A 139 7.16 -21.24 -28.72
N GLN A 140 7.63 -20.01 -28.46
CA GLN A 140 8.79 -19.38 -29.12
C GLN A 140 10.10 -19.49 -28.30
N LYS A 141 10.03 -20.00 -27.06
CA LYS A 141 11.19 -20.36 -26.22
C LYS A 141 11.36 -21.86 -26.22
#